data_AF-A0AAU9SCM4-F1
#
_entry.id   AF-A0AAU9SCM4-F1
#
_cell.length_a   1.000
_cell.length_b   1.000
_cell.length_c   1.000
_cell.angle_alpha   90.00
_cell.angle_beta   90.00
_cell.angle_gamma   90.00
#
_symmetry.space_group_name_H-M   'P 1'
#
loop_
_entity.id
_entity.type
_entity.pdbx_description
1 polymer ?
#
loop_
_entity_poly.entity_id
_entity_poly.type
_entity_poly.pdbx_seq_one_letter_code
_entity_poly.pdbx_strand_id
1 'polypeptide(L)'
;MERPHGVLLVAFIVASTIIHLVQAEDQEGFISVDCGLPPSEVSPYIEPDTGLWFSSDSDFIQSGKIGKIDASLPKTLKSYVTLRYFPDGIRNCYNLGVKQGTNYLIRVTVLYGNYDRLNIYPKFDLYIGPNFWVKIGEKEEISGQTEEIIYIPRSNYLDLCLVKTGTSTPMISSLELRPLANDVYITESGSLKSLKRYYLSNSETILSYPNDVNDRIWEPKFESEWKQISTSFEANNTNGFLVPQNVLKTAAIPANASAPFNITEDLDFPDDEIYVYLHFSEVQSLQANESREFD
;
A
#
# COMPACT_ATOMS: atom_id res chain seq x y z
N MET A 1 -50.82 -38.89 -47.61
CA MET A 1 -50.29 -39.28 -46.28
C MET A 1 -48.93 -38.62 -46.16
N GLU A 2 -48.98 -37.33 -45.82
CA GLU A 2 -47.87 -36.39 -45.92
C GLU A 2 -47.06 -36.39 -44.61
N ARG A 3 -45.74 -36.44 -44.72
CA ARG A 3 -44.81 -36.34 -43.58
C ARG A 3 -44.61 -34.88 -43.22
N PRO A 4 -44.64 -34.48 -41.94
CA PRO A 4 -44.22 -33.13 -41.57
C PRO A 4 -42.69 -33.08 -41.48
N HIS A 5 -42.12 -32.05 -42.11
CA HIS A 5 -40.73 -31.65 -41.94
C HIS A 5 -40.55 -31.04 -40.54
N GLY A 6 -39.82 -31.73 -39.67
CA GLY A 6 -39.37 -31.16 -38.40
C GLY A 6 -38.23 -30.18 -38.62
N VAL A 7 -38.48 -28.89 -38.41
CA VAL A 7 -37.44 -27.85 -38.35
C VAL A 7 -36.86 -27.86 -36.93
N LEU A 8 -35.60 -28.26 -36.79
CA LEU A 8 -34.86 -28.18 -35.53
C LEU A 8 -34.31 -26.76 -35.38
N LEU A 9 -34.95 -25.94 -34.56
CA LEU A 9 -34.44 -24.62 -34.16
C LEU A 9 -33.42 -24.82 -33.03
N VAL A 10 -32.13 -24.76 -33.37
CA VAL A 10 -31.04 -24.72 -32.38
C VAL A 10 -30.91 -23.28 -31.90
N ALA A 11 -31.41 -22.99 -30.70
CA ALA A 11 -31.18 -21.73 -30.02
C ALA A 11 -29.76 -21.72 -29.44
N PHE A 12 -28.86 -20.94 -30.03
CA PHE A 12 -27.57 -20.63 -29.43
C PHE A 12 -27.78 -19.61 -28.30
N ILE A 13 -27.74 -20.07 -27.06
CA ILE A 13 -27.62 -19.19 -25.90
C ILE A 13 -26.15 -18.76 -25.85
N VAL A 14 -25.87 -17.55 -26.35
CA VAL A 14 -24.61 -16.87 -26.08
C VAL A 14 -24.70 -16.37 -24.64
N ALA A 15 -24.19 -17.18 -23.70
CA ALA A 15 -23.93 -16.71 -22.34
C ALA A 15 -22.78 -15.70 -22.42
N SER A 16 -23.13 -14.41 -22.51
CA SER A 16 -22.16 -13.33 -22.41
C SER A 16 -21.64 -13.32 -20.98
N THR A 17 -20.39 -13.70 -20.80
CA THR A 17 -19.66 -13.65 -19.53
C THR A 17 -19.39 -12.19 -19.17
N ILE A 18 -20.34 -11.56 -18.48
CA ILE A 18 -20.12 -10.31 -17.77
C ILE A 18 -19.47 -10.67 -16.43
N ILE A 19 -18.15 -10.93 -16.42
CA ILE A 19 -17.40 -11.11 -15.15
C ILE A 19 -16.17 -10.19 -15.06
N HIS A 20 -15.85 -9.37 -16.07
CA HIS A 20 -14.63 -8.54 -16.04
C HIS A 20 -14.83 -7.02 -15.98
N LEU A 21 -16.05 -6.52 -15.73
CA LEU A 21 -16.24 -5.06 -15.61
C LEU A 21 -16.13 -4.49 -14.20
N VAL A 22 -16.18 -5.31 -13.14
CA VAL A 22 -16.17 -4.80 -11.74
C VAL A 22 -14.77 -4.35 -11.30
N GLN A 23 -13.70 -4.91 -11.88
CA GLN A 23 -12.33 -4.61 -11.44
C GLN A 23 -11.77 -3.29 -11.99
N ALA A 24 -12.34 -2.74 -13.06
CA ALA A 24 -11.83 -1.53 -13.71
C ALA A 24 -12.27 -0.22 -13.02
N GLU A 25 -13.35 -0.25 -12.22
CA GLU A 25 -13.87 0.92 -11.49
C GLU A 25 -13.10 1.17 -10.17
N ASP A 26 -12.48 0.13 -9.60
CA ASP A 26 -11.85 0.13 -8.26
C ASP A 26 -10.40 0.67 -8.24
N GLN A 27 -9.77 0.88 -9.40
CA GLN A 27 -8.39 1.40 -9.51
C GLN A 27 -8.33 2.78 -10.20
N GLU A 28 -9.45 3.50 -10.27
CA GLU A 28 -9.49 4.81 -10.93
C GLU A 28 -8.50 5.78 -10.26
N GLY A 29 -7.58 6.31 -11.07
CA GLY A 29 -6.55 7.25 -10.61
C GLY A 29 -5.40 6.62 -9.84
N PHE A 30 -5.35 5.29 -9.71
CA PHE A 30 -4.17 4.60 -9.16
C PHE A 30 -2.99 4.76 -10.11
N ILE A 31 -1.82 4.97 -9.53
CA ILE A 31 -0.55 4.96 -10.26
C ILE A 31 0.33 3.93 -9.56
N SER A 32 0.74 2.89 -10.26
CA SER A 32 1.74 1.94 -9.75
C SER A 32 2.86 1.80 -10.76
N VAL A 33 4.08 2.03 -10.30
CA VAL A 33 5.28 2.11 -11.13
C VAL A 33 6.26 1.05 -10.69
N ASP A 34 6.62 0.17 -11.62
CA ASP A 34 7.68 -0.82 -11.49
C ASP A 34 9.01 -0.17 -11.88
N CYS A 35 9.82 0.16 -10.87
CA CYS A 35 11.04 0.91 -11.07
C CYS A 35 12.16 0.02 -11.57
N GLY A 36 12.70 0.34 -12.75
CA GLY A 36 13.72 -0.46 -13.39
C GLY A 36 13.17 -1.68 -14.15
N LEU A 37 11.87 -1.71 -14.48
CA LEU A 37 11.33 -2.70 -15.40
C LEU A 37 12.10 -2.66 -16.73
N PRO A 38 12.73 -3.76 -17.17
CA PRO A 38 13.51 -3.78 -18.41
C PRO A 38 12.68 -3.41 -19.65
N PRO A 39 13.23 -2.67 -20.63
CA PRO A 39 12.50 -2.31 -21.86
C PRO A 39 12.03 -3.51 -22.71
N SER A 40 12.59 -4.70 -22.46
CA SER A 40 12.18 -5.95 -23.10
C SER A 40 10.92 -6.57 -22.48
N GLU A 41 10.52 -6.13 -21.29
CA GLU A 41 9.31 -6.58 -20.61
C GLU A 41 8.09 -5.80 -21.07
N VAL A 42 6.92 -6.43 -21.00
CA VAL A 42 5.65 -5.79 -21.35
C VAL A 42 5.24 -4.79 -20.27
N SER A 43 4.83 -3.59 -20.70
CA SER A 43 4.26 -2.54 -19.85
C SER A 43 3.12 -1.84 -20.61
N PRO A 44 1.98 -1.54 -19.94
CA PRO A 44 1.65 -1.92 -18.57
C PRO A 44 1.33 -3.42 -18.44
N TYR A 45 1.33 -3.95 -17.22
CA TYR A 45 0.93 -5.33 -16.90
C TYR A 45 0.05 -5.38 -15.65
N ILE A 46 -0.68 -6.48 -15.48
CA ILE A 46 -1.44 -6.77 -14.26
C ILE A 46 -0.56 -7.64 -13.36
N GLU A 47 -0.30 -7.19 -12.14
CA GLU A 47 0.36 -7.98 -11.11
C GLU A 47 -0.55 -9.15 -10.69
N PRO A 48 -0.16 -10.42 -10.91
CA PRO A 48 -1.05 -11.55 -10.68
C PRO A 48 -1.56 -11.69 -9.24
N ASP A 49 -0.74 -11.35 -8.25
CA ASP A 49 -1.07 -11.60 -6.84
C ASP A 49 -2.06 -10.57 -6.27
N THR A 50 -2.00 -9.32 -6.75
CA THR A 50 -2.85 -8.24 -6.27
C THR A 50 -3.95 -7.86 -7.26
N GLY A 51 -3.73 -8.06 -8.56
CA GLY A 51 -4.59 -7.56 -9.63
C GLY A 51 -4.38 -6.08 -9.96
N LEU A 52 -3.34 -5.44 -9.42
CA LEU A 52 -3.01 -4.05 -9.68
C LEU A 52 -2.34 -3.87 -11.05
N TRP A 53 -2.66 -2.77 -11.73
CA TRP A 53 -1.94 -2.37 -12.94
C TRP A 53 -0.62 -1.69 -12.59
N PHE A 54 0.49 -2.24 -13.10
CA PHE A 54 1.83 -1.65 -13.01
C PHE A 54 2.32 -1.18 -14.38
N SER A 55 3.02 -0.06 -14.39
CA SER A 55 3.68 0.52 -15.56
C SER A 55 5.18 0.66 -15.33
N SER A 56 5.97 0.64 -16.40
CA SER A 56 7.40 0.93 -16.34
C SER A 56 7.66 2.36 -15.85
N ASP A 57 8.75 2.55 -15.12
CA ASP A 57 9.19 3.89 -14.76
C ASP A 57 9.73 4.76 -15.90
N SER A 58 9.93 4.22 -17.10
CA SER A 58 10.55 4.92 -18.22
C SER A 58 9.88 6.24 -18.59
N ASP A 59 8.58 6.37 -18.33
CA ASP A 59 7.80 7.56 -18.66
C ASP A 59 7.90 8.66 -17.59
N PHE A 60 8.39 8.31 -16.40
CA PHE A 60 8.45 9.19 -15.22
C PHE A 60 9.87 9.61 -14.85
N ILE A 61 10.90 8.88 -15.33
CA ILE A 61 12.31 9.16 -15.05
C ILE A 61 13.20 8.88 -16.26
N GLN A 62 14.13 9.80 -16.55
CA GLN A 62 15.02 9.71 -17.72
C GLN A 62 16.44 9.21 -17.39
N SER A 63 16.82 9.18 -16.11
CA SER A 63 18.15 8.80 -15.64
C SER A 63 18.14 7.48 -14.88
N GLY A 64 19.31 7.10 -14.36
CA GLY A 64 19.48 5.88 -13.58
C GLY A 64 19.73 4.64 -14.44
N LYS A 65 20.05 3.55 -13.75
CA LYS A 65 20.37 2.24 -14.32
C LYS A 65 19.49 1.18 -13.67
N ILE A 66 19.33 0.06 -14.38
CA ILE A 66 18.54 -1.07 -13.90
C ILE A 66 19.43 -2.02 -13.10
N GLY A 67 19.03 -2.32 -11.87
CA GLY A 67 19.61 -3.34 -11.01
C GLY A 67 18.69 -4.55 -10.93
N LYS A 68 19.27 -5.74 -10.68
CA LYS A 68 18.50 -6.97 -10.46
C LYS A 68 18.72 -7.44 -9.04
N ILE A 69 17.63 -7.62 -8.30
CA ILE A 69 17.64 -8.14 -6.94
C ILE A 69 18.07 -9.60 -6.97
N ASP A 70 18.89 -10.00 -5.99
CA ASP A 70 19.36 -11.37 -5.81
C ASP A 70 18.21 -12.37 -5.94
N ALA A 71 18.41 -13.41 -6.74
CA ALA A 71 17.39 -14.40 -7.02
C ALA A 71 17.10 -15.33 -5.83
N SER A 72 17.99 -15.37 -4.83
CA SER A 72 17.82 -16.16 -3.61
C SER A 72 16.85 -15.53 -2.61
N LEU A 73 16.57 -14.23 -2.73
CA LEU A 73 15.62 -13.55 -1.85
C LEU A 73 14.19 -13.87 -2.28
N PRO A 74 13.26 -14.03 -1.32
CA PRO A 74 11.84 -14.22 -1.63
C PRO A 74 11.32 -12.99 -2.38
N LYS A 75 10.62 -13.23 -3.49
CA LYS A 75 10.02 -12.19 -4.31
C LYS A 75 8.53 -12.44 -4.35
N THR A 76 7.78 -11.49 -3.82
CA THR A 76 6.32 -11.59 -3.70
C THR A 76 5.58 -10.85 -4.80
N LEU A 77 6.24 -9.94 -5.52
CA LEU A 77 5.65 -9.19 -6.65
C LEU A 77 6.65 -9.09 -7.79
N LYS A 78 6.17 -8.87 -9.02
CA LYS A 78 7.03 -8.66 -10.19
C LYS A 78 7.87 -7.38 -10.05
N SER A 79 7.32 -6.33 -9.46
CA SER A 79 8.03 -5.08 -9.13
C SER A 79 9.18 -5.26 -8.13
N TYR A 80 9.29 -6.43 -7.49
CA TYR A 80 10.36 -6.76 -6.53
C TYR A 80 11.48 -7.59 -7.16
N VAL A 81 11.51 -7.68 -8.49
CA VAL A 81 12.56 -8.43 -9.24
C VAL A 81 13.71 -7.52 -9.63
N THR A 82 13.39 -6.29 -10.02
CA THR A 82 14.33 -5.27 -10.49
C THR A 82 14.20 -4.00 -9.66
N LEU A 83 15.13 -3.09 -9.86
CA LEU A 83 15.13 -1.77 -9.25
C LEU A 83 15.78 -0.76 -10.18
N ARG A 84 15.48 0.51 -10.00
CA ARG A 84 16.26 1.60 -10.57
C ARG A 84 17.21 2.17 -9.54
N TYR A 85 18.48 2.36 -9.92
CA TYR A 85 19.49 2.99 -9.08
C TYR A 85 20.18 4.14 -9.80
N PHE A 86 20.67 5.11 -9.03
CA PHE A 86 21.20 6.38 -9.53
C PHE A 86 22.65 6.59 -9.09
N PRO A 87 23.64 6.04 -9.83
CA PRO A 87 25.04 6.20 -9.49
C PRO A 87 25.54 7.64 -9.74
N ASP A 88 24.89 8.32 -10.68
CA ASP A 88 25.21 9.66 -11.14
C ASP A 88 24.15 10.66 -10.65
N GLY A 89 24.58 11.90 -10.39
CA GLY A 89 23.71 12.97 -9.90
C GLY A 89 23.48 12.94 -8.39
N ILE A 90 23.18 14.11 -7.82
CA ILE A 90 22.88 14.26 -6.39
C ILE A 90 21.38 14.11 -6.12
N ARG A 91 20.53 14.59 -7.04
CA ARG A 91 19.07 14.59 -6.92
C ARG A 91 18.47 14.01 -8.20
N ASN A 92 17.69 12.95 -8.06
CA ASN A 92 17.02 12.28 -9.17
C ASN A 92 15.51 12.25 -8.88
N CYS A 93 14.70 12.85 -9.73
CA CYS A 93 13.28 13.08 -9.47
C CYS A 93 12.39 12.41 -10.51
N TYR A 94 11.45 11.60 -10.02
CA TYR A 94 10.33 11.11 -10.81
C TYR A 94 9.34 12.25 -10.99
N ASN A 95 8.89 12.49 -12.22
CA ASN A 95 7.84 13.46 -12.51
C ASN A 95 6.53 12.74 -12.78
N LEU A 96 5.57 12.88 -11.88
CA LEU A 96 4.31 12.15 -11.90
C LEU A 96 3.15 13.08 -12.25
N GLY A 97 2.30 12.68 -13.19
CA GLY A 97 1.03 13.36 -13.43
C GLY A 97 0.04 13.04 -12.32
N VAL A 98 -0.49 14.07 -11.64
CA VAL A 98 -1.44 13.93 -10.53
C VAL A 98 -2.56 14.95 -10.66
N LYS A 99 -3.64 14.79 -9.88
CA LYS A 99 -4.70 15.78 -9.78
C LYS A 99 -4.42 16.73 -8.62
N GLN A 100 -4.29 18.02 -8.93
CA GLN A 100 -4.12 19.06 -7.92
C GLN A 100 -5.26 19.01 -6.88
N GLY A 101 -4.91 19.11 -5.59
CA GLY A 101 -5.86 19.17 -4.48
C GLY A 101 -6.48 17.83 -4.08
N THR A 102 -6.08 16.72 -4.71
CA THR A 102 -6.48 15.37 -4.28
C THR A 102 -5.56 14.87 -3.17
N ASN A 103 -6.12 14.24 -2.12
CA ASN A 103 -5.33 13.51 -1.13
C ASN A 103 -4.75 12.25 -1.78
N TYR A 104 -3.42 12.09 -1.79
CA TYR A 104 -2.78 10.86 -2.25
C TYR A 104 -2.06 10.17 -1.10
N LEU A 105 -2.35 8.88 -0.87
CA LEU A 105 -1.41 7.98 -0.20
C LEU A 105 -0.31 7.64 -1.20
N ILE A 106 0.91 8.06 -0.91
CA ILE A 106 2.10 7.82 -1.71
C ILE A 106 2.95 6.81 -0.97
N ARG A 107 3.35 5.75 -1.67
CA ARG A 107 4.20 4.68 -1.15
C ARG A 107 5.45 4.55 -2.00
N VAL A 108 6.60 4.47 -1.34
CA VAL A 108 7.89 4.12 -1.95
C VAL A 108 8.40 2.85 -1.30
N THR A 109 8.78 1.87 -2.12
CA THR A 109 9.42 0.64 -1.65
C THR A 109 10.86 0.58 -2.16
N VAL A 110 11.78 0.35 -1.23
CA VAL A 110 13.22 0.23 -1.47
C VAL A 110 13.67 -1.17 -1.09
N LEU A 111 13.88 -2.03 -2.10
CA LEU A 111 14.39 -3.38 -1.89
C LEU A 111 15.85 -3.45 -2.35
N TYR A 112 16.79 -3.36 -1.39
CA TYR A 112 18.22 -3.36 -1.72
C TYR A 112 18.62 -4.61 -2.50
N GLY A 113 18.27 -5.78 -1.98
CA GLY A 113 18.41 -7.03 -2.70
C GLY A 113 19.83 -7.39 -3.14
N ASN A 114 20.85 -6.75 -2.56
CA ASN A 114 22.27 -6.91 -2.91
C ASN A 114 22.56 -6.83 -4.43
N TYR A 115 21.84 -5.96 -5.15
CA TYR A 115 21.90 -5.89 -6.61
C TYR A 115 23.30 -5.57 -7.17
N ASP A 116 24.16 -4.93 -6.36
CA ASP A 116 25.52 -4.52 -6.69
C ASP A 116 26.61 -5.43 -6.09
N ARG A 117 26.21 -6.45 -5.32
CA ARG A 117 27.10 -7.42 -4.63
C ARG A 117 28.02 -6.79 -3.58
N LEU A 118 27.73 -5.57 -3.12
CA LEU A 118 28.53 -4.92 -2.09
C LEU A 118 28.08 -5.29 -0.67
N ASN A 119 26.84 -5.75 -0.53
CA ASN A 119 26.19 -6.02 0.75
C ASN A 119 26.23 -4.81 1.70
N ILE A 120 26.01 -3.61 1.15
CA ILE A 120 25.97 -2.34 1.89
C ILE A 120 24.62 -1.70 1.63
N TYR A 121 23.79 -1.60 2.69
CA TYR A 121 22.47 -1.01 2.56
C TYR A 121 22.55 0.47 2.16
N PRO A 122 21.76 0.93 1.16
CA PRO A 122 21.86 2.29 0.66
C PRO A 122 21.32 3.30 1.68
N LYS A 123 22.00 4.45 1.77
CA LYS A 123 21.55 5.60 2.57
C LYS A 123 21.30 6.80 1.66
N PHE A 124 20.10 7.35 1.71
CA PHE A 124 19.72 8.52 0.92
C PHE A 124 18.41 9.07 1.46
N ASP A 125 18.01 10.24 1.00
CA ASP A 125 16.79 10.88 1.45
C ASP A 125 15.73 10.85 0.35
N LEU A 126 14.46 10.72 0.76
CA LEU A 126 13.29 10.96 -0.08
C LEU A 126 12.78 12.38 0.14
N TYR A 127 12.40 13.03 -0.95
CA TYR A 127 11.80 14.36 -0.98
C TYR A 127 10.53 14.35 -1.83
N ILE A 128 9.53 15.14 -1.41
CA ILE A 128 8.39 15.51 -2.25
C ILE A 128 8.55 16.97 -2.65
N GLY A 129 8.86 17.18 -3.94
CA GLY A 129 9.32 18.43 -4.48
C GLY A 129 10.56 18.94 -3.72
N PRO A 130 10.51 20.15 -3.14
CA PRO A 130 11.60 20.69 -2.34
C PRO A 130 11.63 20.18 -0.89
N ASN A 131 10.57 19.53 -0.41
CA ASN A 131 10.40 19.22 1.01
C ASN A 131 10.98 17.84 1.34
N PHE A 132 11.76 17.76 2.42
CA PHE A 132 12.24 16.50 2.96
C PHE A 132 11.05 15.65 3.42
N TRP A 133 11.10 14.35 3.13
CA TRP A 133 10.12 13.38 3.59
C TRP A 133 10.74 12.44 4.62
N VAL A 134 11.70 11.61 4.22
CA VAL A 134 12.27 10.57 5.11
C VAL A 134 13.66 10.15 4.66
N LYS A 135 14.47 9.65 5.60
CA LYS A 135 15.76 9.03 5.32
C LYS A 135 15.61 7.53 5.16
N ILE A 136 16.20 7.00 4.09
CA ILE A 136 16.32 5.57 3.83
C ILE A 136 17.63 5.04 4.42
N GLY A 137 17.56 3.84 5.00
CA GLY A 137 18.74 3.13 5.52
C GLY A 137 19.19 3.53 6.93
N GLU A 138 18.27 4.02 7.77
CA GLU A 138 18.53 4.18 9.21
C GLU A 138 18.53 2.85 9.97
N LYS A 139 17.69 1.90 9.54
CA LYS A 139 17.67 0.51 10.03
C LYS A 139 17.96 -0.42 8.85
N GLU A 140 18.82 -1.43 9.06
CA GLU A 140 19.09 -2.44 8.04
C GLU A 140 17.92 -3.43 8.00
N GLU A 141 17.06 -3.29 7.00
CA GLU A 141 15.91 -4.18 6.81
C GLU A 141 16.15 -5.09 5.60
N ILE A 142 16.36 -6.39 5.89
CA ILE A 142 16.59 -7.43 4.87
C ILE A 142 15.37 -7.55 3.93
N SER A 143 14.16 -7.34 4.46
CA SER A 143 12.90 -7.29 3.71
C SER A 143 12.74 -6.04 2.83
N GLY A 144 13.67 -5.09 2.93
CA GLY A 144 13.55 -3.76 2.33
C GLY A 144 12.70 -2.80 3.17
N GLN A 145 12.72 -1.52 2.79
CA GLN A 145 12.07 -0.43 3.53
C GLN A 145 10.90 0.12 2.69
N THR A 146 9.72 0.22 3.30
CA THR A 146 8.51 0.80 2.66
C THR A 146 8.10 2.04 3.44
N GLU A 147 7.95 3.16 2.73
CA GLU A 147 7.59 4.44 3.33
C GLU A 147 6.27 4.94 2.74
N GLU A 148 5.33 5.35 3.60
CA GLU A 148 4.04 5.91 3.20
C GLU A 148 3.87 7.36 3.68
N ILE A 149 3.30 8.21 2.83
CA ILE A 149 2.88 9.57 3.19
C ILE A 149 1.56 9.93 2.53
N ILE A 150 0.69 10.63 3.25
CA ILE A 150 -0.47 11.28 2.68
C ILE A 150 -0.11 12.73 2.33
N TYR A 151 -0.14 13.05 1.04
CA TYR A 151 0.26 14.34 0.49
C TYR A 151 -0.80 14.91 -0.45
N ILE A 152 -0.95 16.24 -0.42
CA ILE A 152 -1.89 16.98 -1.28
C ILE A 152 -1.10 17.79 -2.31
N PRO A 153 -1.08 17.39 -3.60
CA PRO A 153 -0.37 18.11 -4.64
C PRO A 153 -0.93 19.52 -4.85
N ARG A 154 -0.01 20.49 -4.95
CA ARG A 154 -0.33 21.90 -5.23
C ARG A 154 -0.36 22.24 -6.72
N SER A 155 -0.03 21.28 -7.58
CA SER A 155 -0.13 21.38 -9.04
C SER A 155 -0.53 20.01 -9.62
N ASN A 156 -0.70 19.92 -10.94
CA ASN A 156 -1.00 18.65 -11.61
C ASN A 156 0.24 17.77 -11.86
N TYR A 157 1.37 18.13 -11.26
CA TYR A 157 2.61 17.37 -11.32
C TYR A 157 3.20 17.22 -9.92
N LEU A 158 3.76 16.06 -9.65
CA LEU A 158 4.44 15.78 -8.38
C LEU A 158 5.85 15.27 -8.68
N ASP A 159 6.83 15.97 -8.13
CA ASP A 159 8.21 15.49 -8.14
C ASP A 159 8.46 14.66 -6.89
N LEU A 160 8.87 13.41 -7.06
CA LEU A 160 9.38 12.57 -5.98
C LEU A 160 10.86 12.33 -6.21
N CYS A 161 11.69 12.84 -5.31
CA CYS A 161 13.13 12.87 -5.51
C CYS A 161 13.88 11.98 -4.54
N LEU A 162 14.83 11.20 -5.08
CA LEU A 162 15.85 10.50 -4.34
C LEU A 162 17.10 11.36 -4.30
N VAL A 163 17.56 11.71 -3.09
CA VAL A 163 18.68 12.62 -2.87
C VAL A 163 19.83 11.92 -2.16
N LYS A 164 20.99 11.92 -2.82
CA LYS A 164 22.23 11.33 -2.31
C LYS A 164 22.78 12.18 -1.16
N THR A 165 22.98 11.56 0.00
CA THR A 165 23.51 12.21 1.22
C THR A 165 24.95 11.82 1.56
N GLY A 166 25.53 10.87 0.83
CA GLY A 166 26.88 10.37 1.06
C GLY A 166 27.47 9.65 -0.15
N THR A 167 28.19 8.56 0.09
CA THR A 167 28.81 7.75 -0.97
C THR A 167 27.86 6.69 -1.54
N SER A 168 26.80 6.36 -0.82
CA SER A 168 25.76 5.41 -1.20
C SER A 168 25.02 5.84 -2.47
N THR A 169 24.45 4.84 -3.15
CA THR A 169 23.73 5.01 -4.41
C THR A 169 22.22 4.97 -4.12
N PRO A 170 21.48 6.06 -4.38
CA PRO A 170 20.03 6.06 -4.23
C PRO A 170 19.37 5.06 -5.18
N MET A 171 18.28 4.46 -4.74
CA MET A 171 17.59 3.41 -5.49
C MET A 171 16.12 3.28 -5.09
N ILE A 172 15.30 2.68 -5.97
CA ILE A 172 13.87 2.49 -5.76
C ILE A 172 13.39 1.26 -6.53
N SER A 173 12.48 0.50 -5.93
CA SER A 173 11.90 -0.73 -6.52
C SER A 173 10.47 -0.51 -6.99
N SER A 174 9.64 0.16 -6.19
CA SER A 174 8.31 0.57 -6.63
C SER A 174 7.93 1.95 -6.11
N LEU A 175 7.03 2.60 -6.86
CA LEU A 175 6.42 3.88 -6.53
C LEU A 175 4.92 3.81 -6.82
N GLU A 176 4.11 4.07 -5.80
CA GLU A 176 2.67 3.85 -5.85
C GLU A 176 1.92 5.06 -5.29
N LEU A 177 0.84 5.48 -5.96
CA LEU A 177 -0.03 6.56 -5.54
C LEU A 177 -1.48 6.06 -5.57
N ARG A 178 -2.19 6.31 -4.48
CA ARG A 178 -3.60 5.96 -4.29
C ARG A 178 -4.38 7.23 -3.95
N PRO A 179 -5.32 7.67 -4.80
CA PRO A 179 -6.21 8.76 -4.43
C PRO A 179 -7.08 8.32 -3.24
N LEU A 180 -7.18 9.18 -2.24
CA LEU A 180 -8.04 9.00 -1.08
C LEU A 180 -9.16 10.04 -1.11
N ALA A 181 -10.24 9.77 -0.38
CA ALA A 181 -11.28 10.76 -0.18
C ALA A 181 -10.73 12.00 0.54
N ASN A 182 -11.24 13.18 0.18
CA ASN A 182 -10.71 14.44 0.70
C ASN A 182 -11.18 14.74 2.15
N ASP A 183 -12.19 14.01 2.62
CA ASP A 183 -12.76 14.12 3.98
C ASP A 183 -12.18 13.09 4.96
N VAL A 184 -11.21 12.28 4.52
CA VAL A 184 -10.44 11.39 5.39
C VAL A 184 -9.01 11.91 5.60
N TYR A 185 -8.43 11.56 6.74
CA TYR A 185 -7.07 11.93 7.13
C TYR A 185 -6.81 13.45 7.11
N ILE A 186 -7.76 14.23 7.64
CA ILE A 186 -7.70 15.70 7.67
C ILE A 186 -6.62 16.16 8.66
N THR A 187 -5.72 17.03 8.19
CA THR A 187 -4.70 17.69 9.01
C THR A 187 -4.93 19.18 9.13
N GLU A 188 -4.49 19.77 10.25
CA GLU A 188 -4.47 21.23 10.41
C GLU A 188 -3.41 21.88 9.51
N SER A 189 -2.26 21.22 9.35
CA SER A 189 -1.21 21.65 8.44
C SER A 189 -0.32 20.48 8.00
N GLY A 190 0.39 20.66 6.90
CA GLY A 190 1.40 19.70 6.45
C GLY A 190 0.84 18.42 5.83
N SER A 191 1.67 17.38 5.86
CA SER A 191 1.41 16.07 5.25
C SER A 191 1.60 14.99 6.31
N LEU A 192 0.91 13.86 6.19
CA LEU A 192 0.98 12.79 7.19
C LEU A 192 1.95 11.71 6.75
N LYS A 193 3.13 11.66 7.36
CA LYS A 193 3.97 10.46 7.27
C LYS A 193 3.27 9.33 8.03
N SER A 194 3.19 8.15 7.42
CA SER A 194 2.63 6.98 8.09
C SER A 194 3.60 6.51 9.18
N LEU A 195 3.11 6.37 10.40
CA LEU A 195 3.84 5.73 11.50
C LEU A 195 3.55 4.23 11.49
N LYS A 196 2.30 3.87 11.82
CA LYS A 196 1.80 2.49 11.83
C LYS A 196 0.32 2.42 11.51
N ARG A 197 -0.08 1.32 10.88
CA ARG A 197 -1.48 0.99 10.60
C ARG A 197 -1.71 -0.48 10.94
N TYR A 198 -2.41 -0.71 12.04
CA TYR A 198 -2.62 -2.04 12.59
C TYR A 198 -4.04 -2.51 12.47
N TYR A 199 -4.19 -3.82 12.37
CA TYR A 199 -5.43 -4.50 12.73
C TYR A 199 -5.15 -5.54 13.82
N LEU A 200 -6.07 -5.65 14.76
CA LEU A 200 -5.85 -6.43 15.98
C LEU A 200 -6.17 -7.91 15.72
N SER A 201 -5.14 -8.67 15.35
CA SER A 201 -5.28 -10.09 15.06
C SER A 201 -3.97 -10.85 15.30
N ASN A 202 -4.09 -12.09 15.76
CA ASN A 202 -2.98 -13.05 15.89
C ASN A 202 -2.60 -13.74 14.57
N SER A 203 -3.10 -13.24 13.43
CA SER A 203 -2.69 -13.67 12.10
C SER A 203 -1.29 -13.15 11.75
N GLU A 204 -0.63 -13.78 10.79
CA GLU A 204 0.60 -13.29 10.17
C GLU A 204 0.34 -12.60 8.83
N THR A 205 -0.93 -12.44 8.44
CA THR A 205 -1.31 -11.90 7.13
C THR A 205 -1.21 -10.39 7.12
N ILE A 206 -0.48 -9.82 6.16
CA ILE A 206 -0.56 -8.39 5.86
C ILE A 206 -1.75 -8.17 4.91
N LEU A 207 -2.61 -7.21 5.22
CA LEU A 207 -3.74 -6.87 4.34
C LEU A 207 -3.40 -5.62 3.52
N SER A 208 -3.69 -5.68 2.23
CA SER A 208 -3.59 -4.57 1.28
C SER A 208 -4.58 -4.83 0.15
N TYR A 209 -4.43 -4.23 -1.04
CA TYR A 209 -5.27 -4.58 -2.18
C TYR A 209 -5.17 -6.08 -2.53
N PRO A 210 -6.29 -6.76 -2.84
CA PRO A 210 -7.66 -6.27 -3.01
C PRO A 210 -8.53 -6.30 -1.74
N ASN A 211 -7.96 -6.62 -0.57
CA ASN A 211 -8.73 -6.61 0.68
C ASN A 211 -9.04 -5.17 1.16
N ASP A 212 -8.16 -4.22 0.86
CA ASP A 212 -8.39 -2.79 1.03
C ASP A 212 -8.52 -2.10 -0.34
N VAL A 213 -9.69 -1.53 -0.62
CA VAL A 213 -9.96 -0.79 -1.86
C VAL A 213 -9.12 0.47 -2.00
N ASN A 214 -8.65 1.04 -0.88
CA ASN A 214 -7.72 2.17 -0.90
C ASN A 214 -6.25 1.72 -0.94
N ASP A 215 -6.01 0.41 -1.05
CA ASP A 215 -4.71 -0.23 -1.05
C ASP A 215 -3.81 0.27 0.09
N ARG A 216 -4.33 0.46 1.31
CA ARG A 216 -3.50 0.73 2.48
C ARG A 216 -2.93 -0.58 3.01
N ILE A 217 -1.69 -0.55 3.50
CA ILE A 217 -1.09 -1.68 4.19
C ILE A 217 -1.56 -1.69 5.65
N TRP A 218 -2.15 -2.81 6.08
CA TRP A 218 -2.50 -3.10 7.46
C TRP A 218 -1.65 -4.26 7.99
N GLU A 219 -0.90 -3.99 9.05
CA GLU A 219 -0.07 -4.97 9.75
C GLU A 219 -0.87 -5.64 10.87
N PRO A 220 -0.80 -6.98 11.03
CA PRO A 220 -1.40 -7.62 12.19
C PRO A 220 -0.64 -7.24 13.45
N LYS A 221 -1.36 -6.84 14.50
CA LYS A 221 -0.79 -6.56 15.82
C LYS A 221 -1.50 -7.39 16.88
N PHE A 222 -0.71 -8.16 17.63
CA PHE A 222 -1.22 -8.96 18.74
C PHE A 222 -0.14 -9.17 19.79
N GLU A 223 -0.52 -9.06 21.06
CA GLU A 223 0.34 -9.33 22.20
C GLU A 223 -0.11 -10.59 22.94
N SER A 224 0.82 -11.24 23.64
CA SER A 224 0.53 -12.50 24.36
C SER A 224 -0.47 -12.33 25.50
N GLU A 225 -0.57 -11.11 26.03
CA GLU A 225 -1.44 -10.65 27.10
C GLU A 225 -2.86 -10.34 26.62
N TRP A 226 -3.10 -10.40 25.30
CA TRP A 226 -4.39 -10.12 24.70
C TRP A 226 -5.14 -11.40 24.36
N LYS A 227 -6.45 -11.28 24.26
CA LYS A 227 -7.36 -12.30 23.75
C LYS A 227 -8.04 -11.76 22.50
N GLN A 228 -7.89 -12.47 21.39
CA GLN A 228 -8.58 -12.15 20.15
C GLN A 228 -10.07 -12.50 20.29
N ILE A 229 -10.91 -11.58 19.81
CA ILE A 229 -12.34 -11.77 19.61
C ILE A 229 -12.66 -11.47 18.14
N SER A 230 -13.67 -12.15 17.60
CA SER A 230 -14.02 -12.00 16.20
C SER A 230 -15.48 -12.28 15.91
N THR A 231 -15.91 -11.87 14.72
CA THR A 231 -17.25 -12.13 14.18
C THR A 231 -17.17 -12.66 12.75
N SER A 232 -18.17 -13.41 12.34
CA SER A 232 -18.39 -13.79 10.93
C SER A 232 -19.27 -12.81 10.17
N PHE A 233 -19.93 -11.88 10.87
CA PHE A 233 -20.81 -10.88 10.26
C PHE A 233 -19.99 -9.76 9.60
N GLU A 234 -20.51 -9.21 8.51
CA GLU A 234 -19.95 -7.99 7.92
C GLU A 234 -20.26 -6.79 8.82
N ALA A 235 -19.26 -5.95 9.03
CA ALA A 235 -19.44 -4.68 9.71
C ALA A 235 -20.07 -3.66 8.76
N ASN A 236 -20.95 -2.80 9.28
CA ASN A 236 -21.40 -1.64 8.53
C ASN A 236 -20.25 -0.63 8.40
N ASN A 237 -19.74 -0.46 7.19
CA ASN A 237 -18.57 0.36 6.89
C ASN A 237 -18.91 1.45 5.85
N THR A 238 -19.95 2.24 6.15
CA THR A 238 -20.45 3.30 5.27
C THR A 238 -19.75 4.65 5.47
N ASN A 239 -18.63 4.68 6.21
CA ASN A 239 -17.84 5.89 6.42
C ASN A 239 -16.81 6.07 5.29
N GLY A 240 -16.27 7.30 5.15
CA GLY A 240 -15.30 7.62 4.10
C GLY A 240 -13.98 6.86 4.19
N PHE A 241 -13.63 6.26 5.35
CA PHE A 241 -12.38 5.51 5.50
C PHE A 241 -12.41 4.16 4.79
N LEU A 242 -13.60 3.58 4.56
CA LEU A 242 -13.76 2.30 3.87
C LEU A 242 -12.77 1.23 4.40
N VAL A 243 -12.72 1.05 5.72
CA VAL A 243 -11.80 0.10 6.37
C VAL A 243 -12.13 -1.35 5.93
N PRO A 244 -11.14 -2.20 5.60
CA PRO A 244 -11.40 -3.57 5.16
C PRO A 244 -12.27 -4.36 6.14
N GLN A 245 -13.16 -5.21 5.63
CA GLN A 245 -13.98 -6.09 6.48
C GLN A 245 -13.13 -7.03 7.34
N ASN A 246 -11.99 -7.50 6.81
CA ASN A 246 -11.07 -8.35 7.56
C ASN A 246 -10.49 -7.65 8.79
N VAL A 247 -10.31 -6.32 8.73
CA VAL A 247 -9.87 -5.48 9.86
C VAL A 247 -11.01 -5.34 10.87
N LEU A 248 -12.24 -5.08 10.41
CA LEU A 248 -13.41 -4.82 11.26
C LEU A 248 -14.02 -6.08 11.90
N LYS A 249 -13.65 -7.27 11.43
CA LYS A 249 -14.13 -8.57 11.93
C LYS A 249 -13.34 -9.11 13.12
N THR A 250 -12.20 -8.49 13.43
CA THR A 250 -11.30 -8.91 14.51
C THR A 250 -11.03 -7.75 15.46
N ALA A 251 -10.98 -8.06 16.75
CA ALA A 251 -10.52 -7.13 17.77
C ALA A 251 -9.74 -7.89 18.85
N ALA A 252 -9.05 -7.14 19.71
CA ALA A 252 -8.35 -7.69 20.87
C ALA A 252 -8.88 -7.04 22.15
N ILE A 253 -8.92 -7.84 23.22
CA ILE A 253 -9.22 -7.38 24.58
C ILE A 253 -8.12 -7.88 25.53
N PRO A 254 -7.90 -7.25 26.69
CA PRO A 254 -7.01 -7.80 27.70
C PRO A 254 -7.43 -9.22 28.09
N ALA A 255 -6.49 -10.16 28.14
CA ALA A 255 -6.77 -11.52 28.62
C ALA A 255 -7.13 -11.53 30.12
N ASN A 256 -6.60 -10.57 30.87
CA ASN A 256 -6.97 -10.26 32.25
C ASN A 256 -7.68 -8.91 32.28
N ALA A 257 -8.91 -8.86 32.81
CA ALA A 257 -9.74 -7.65 32.83
C ALA A 257 -9.11 -6.46 33.60
N SER A 258 -8.17 -6.72 34.51
CA SER A 258 -7.43 -5.65 35.22
C SER A 258 -6.13 -5.23 34.54
N ALA A 259 -5.75 -5.87 33.44
CA ALA A 259 -4.51 -5.54 32.72
C ALA A 259 -4.73 -4.37 31.75
N PRO A 260 -3.73 -3.51 31.56
CA PRO A 260 -3.82 -2.41 30.60
C PRO A 260 -3.81 -2.93 29.15
N PHE A 261 -4.45 -2.17 28.26
CA PHE A 261 -4.38 -2.39 26.81
C PHE A 261 -3.54 -1.29 26.17
N ASN A 262 -2.25 -1.56 25.97
CA ASN A 262 -1.31 -0.55 25.49
C ASN A 262 -0.73 -0.95 24.14
N ILE A 263 -0.68 0.01 23.22
CA ILE A 263 0.09 -0.06 21.98
C ILE A 263 1.15 1.03 22.07
N THR A 264 2.42 0.66 21.91
CA THR A 264 3.55 1.58 22.01
C THR A 264 4.29 1.60 20.68
N GLU A 265 4.60 2.79 20.18
CA GLU A 265 5.39 3.01 18.98
C GLU A 265 6.49 4.04 19.25
N ASP A 266 7.64 3.84 18.62
CA ASP A 266 8.75 4.78 18.67
C ASP A 266 8.54 5.90 17.63
N LEU A 267 8.77 7.15 18.05
CA LEU A 267 8.73 8.30 17.15
C LEU A 267 10.11 8.55 16.54
N ASP A 268 10.11 9.16 15.35
CA ASP A 268 11.35 9.59 14.70
C ASP A 268 11.96 10.77 15.46
N PHE A 269 11.12 11.72 15.89
CA PHE A 269 11.53 12.87 16.69
C PHE A 269 10.63 13.07 17.93
N PRO A 270 11.20 13.53 19.06
CA PRO A 270 10.44 13.75 20.30
C PRO A 270 9.29 14.76 20.19
N ASP A 271 9.40 15.70 19.25
CA ASP A 271 8.44 16.79 19.06
C ASP A 271 7.44 16.50 17.91
N ASP A 272 7.40 15.27 17.40
CA ASP A 272 6.46 14.89 16.33
C ASP A 272 5.01 14.94 16.84
N GLU A 273 4.14 15.62 16.09
CA GLU A 273 2.70 15.61 16.32
C GLU A 273 2.06 14.38 15.67
N ILE A 274 1.23 13.65 16.41
CA ILE A 274 0.64 12.39 15.96
C ILE A 274 -0.87 12.57 15.75
N TYR A 275 -1.34 12.09 14.59
CA TYR A 275 -2.77 11.93 14.32
C TYR A 275 -3.14 10.47 14.49
N VAL A 276 -4.01 10.18 15.47
CA VAL A 276 -4.46 8.81 15.77
C VAL A 276 -5.87 8.60 15.25
N TYR A 277 -6.04 7.58 14.40
CA TYR A 277 -7.33 7.16 13.86
C TYR A 277 -7.69 5.79 14.43
N LEU A 278 -8.70 5.74 15.29
CA LEU A 278 -9.18 4.50 15.90
C LEU A 278 -10.46 4.04 15.20
N HIS A 279 -10.48 2.76 14.79
CA HIS A 279 -11.62 2.15 14.13
C HIS A 279 -12.23 1.10 15.05
N PHE A 280 -13.49 1.27 15.42
CA PHE A 280 -14.20 0.39 16.33
C PHE A 280 -15.32 -0.37 15.60
N SER A 281 -15.45 -1.65 15.96
CA SER A 281 -16.52 -2.54 15.52
C SER A 281 -16.84 -3.46 16.69
N GLU A 282 -18.11 -3.53 17.11
CA GLU A 282 -18.52 -4.50 18.12
C GLU A 282 -18.67 -5.87 17.46
N VAL A 283 -17.76 -6.78 17.79
CA VAL A 283 -17.64 -8.11 17.17
C VAL A 283 -18.25 -9.22 18.02
N GLN A 284 -18.71 -8.93 19.24
CA GLN A 284 -19.42 -9.89 20.08
C GLN A 284 -20.87 -9.47 20.24
N SER A 285 -21.78 -10.44 20.22
CA SER A 285 -23.19 -10.16 20.53
C SER A 285 -23.33 -9.78 22.00
N LEU A 286 -23.75 -8.55 22.24
CA LEU A 286 -24.13 -8.05 23.56
C LEU A 286 -25.64 -8.10 23.72
N GLN A 287 -26.12 -8.34 24.94
CA GLN A 287 -27.53 -8.12 25.26
C GLN A 287 -27.86 -6.61 25.20
N ALA A 288 -29.14 -6.26 25.04
CA ALA A 288 -29.56 -4.87 24.87
C ALA A 288 -29.20 -3.94 26.06
N ASN A 289 -28.91 -4.51 27.23
CA ASN A 289 -28.50 -3.83 28.45
C ASN A 289 -27.00 -3.97 28.77
N GLU A 290 -26.23 -4.58 27.88
CA GLU A 290 -24.77 -4.73 28.02
C GLU A 290 -24.05 -3.70 27.13
N SER A 291 -23.01 -3.10 27.67
CA SER A 291 -22.13 -2.18 26.95
C SER A 291 -20.68 -2.43 27.36
N ARG A 292 -19.74 -1.97 26.52
CA ARG A 292 -18.32 -1.92 26.84
C ARG A 292 -17.90 -0.47 26.97
N GLU A 293 -17.10 -0.20 27.99
CA GLU A 293 -16.55 1.11 28.28
C GLU A 293 -15.07 0.93 28.62
N PHE A 294 -14.23 1.81 28.09
CA PHE A 294 -12.79 1.86 28.33
C PHE A 294 -12.33 3.31 28.22
N ASP A 295 -11.30 3.65 28.99
CA ASP A 295 -10.63 4.95 29.02
C ASP A 295 -9.42 4.99 28.08
#